data_AF-A0A7J5WMW8-F1
#
_entry.id   AF-A0A7J5WMW8-F1
#
_cell.length_a   1.000
_cell.length_b   1.000
_cell.length_c   1.000
_cell.angle_alpha   90.00
_cell.angle_beta   90.00
_cell.angle_gamma   90.00
#
_symmetry.space_group_name_H-M   'P 1'
#
loop_
_entity.id
_entity.type
_entity.pdbx_description
1 polymer ?
#
loop_
_entity_poly.entity_id
_entity_poly.type
_entity_poly.pdbx_seq_one_letter_code
_entity_poly.pdbx_strand_id
1 'polypeptide(L)'
;MRKLILLALFASIGLSSFAQELSYYLPKNVRYNPAIPTPKSVIGHEVGEWHVTHDRLVNYMKALDAASDRITLQTLGVTYEGRTQLALIVTAPKNHQNLEAIRLQHLQLTDANKSASLNIADMPVV
;
A
#
# COMPACT_ATOMS: atom_id res chain seq x y z
N MET A 1 -25.41 42.25 23.08
CA MET A 1 -24.90 41.79 21.76
C MET A 1 -23.39 41.53 21.75
N ARG A 2 -22.52 42.48 22.18
CA ARG A 2 -21.05 42.30 22.22
C ARG A 2 -20.56 41.08 23.05
N LYS A 3 -21.21 40.77 24.19
CA LYS A 3 -20.90 39.58 25.01
C LYS A 3 -21.29 38.25 24.35
N LEU A 4 -22.36 38.24 23.55
CA LEU A 4 -22.81 37.06 22.80
C LEU A 4 -21.86 36.75 21.64
N ILE A 5 -21.33 37.78 20.98
CA ILE A 5 -20.32 37.64 19.93
C ILE A 5 -19.01 37.05 20.50
N LEU A 6 -18.57 37.54 21.67
CA LEU A 6 -17.38 36.99 22.35
C LEU A 6 -17.57 35.53 22.78
N LEU A 7 -18.78 35.15 23.21
CA LEU A 7 -19.10 33.77 23.58
C LEU A 7 -19.12 32.83 22.37
N ALA A 8 -19.67 33.28 21.24
CA ALA A 8 -19.67 32.53 19.99
C ALA A 8 -18.25 32.35 19.43
N LEU A 9 -17.41 33.38 19.52
CA LEU A 9 -16.00 33.32 19.11
C LEU A 9 -15.17 32.37 20.00
N PHE A 10 -15.48 32.30 21.30
CA PHE A 10 -14.84 31.35 22.21
C PHE A 10 -15.29 29.91 21.91
N ALA A 11 -16.57 29.68 21.61
CA ALA A 11 -17.09 28.37 21.26
C ALA A 11 -16.50 27.82 19.94
N SER A 12 -16.18 28.69 18.97
CA SER A 12 -15.58 28.27 17.70
C SER A 12 -14.12 27.81 17.81
N ILE A 13 -13.40 28.17 18.88
CA ILE A 13 -12.01 27.75 19.09
C ILE A 13 -11.91 26.29 19.57
N GLY A 14 -13.01 25.72 20.09
CA GLY A 14 -13.05 24.35 20.63
C GLY A 14 -13.21 23.23 19.59
N LEU A 15 -13.52 23.55 18.33
CA LEU A 15 -13.77 22.57 17.28
C LEU A 15 -12.48 22.27 16.49
N SER A 16 -11.52 21.60 17.10
CA SER A 16 -10.38 21.02 16.38
C SER A 16 -10.68 19.55 16.04
N SER A 17 -10.88 19.25 14.76
CA SER A 17 -10.89 17.86 14.28
C SER A 17 -9.46 17.38 14.11
N PHE A 18 -9.05 16.39 14.89
CA PHE A 18 -7.76 15.71 14.74
C PHE A 18 -7.91 14.49 13.83
N ALA A 19 -6.89 14.19 13.04
CA ALA A 19 -6.82 12.96 12.28
C ALA A 19 -6.74 11.75 13.23
N GLN A 20 -7.31 10.62 12.81
CA GLN A 20 -7.26 9.38 13.58
C GLN A 20 -5.81 8.86 13.67
N GLU A 21 -5.40 8.43 14.86
CA GLU A 21 -4.06 7.85 15.06
C GLU A 21 -3.89 6.52 14.31
N LEU A 22 -2.67 6.25 13.84
CA LEU A 22 -2.35 5.05 13.05
C LEU A 22 -2.65 3.74 13.80
N SER A 23 -2.57 3.74 15.14
CA SER A 23 -2.90 2.60 16.00
C SER A 23 -4.37 2.19 15.95
N TYR A 24 -5.25 3.00 15.36
CA TYR A 24 -6.61 2.61 15.04
C TYR A 24 -6.67 1.60 13.88
N TYR A 25 -5.80 1.77 12.88
CA TYR A 25 -5.75 0.92 11.68
C TYR A 25 -4.80 -0.26 11.82
N LEU A 26 -3.74 -0.11 12.62
CA LEU A 26 -2.67 -1.10 12.74
C LEU A 26 -2.81 -1.98 13.99
N PRO A 27 -2.50 -3.28 13.89
CA PRO A 27 -2.51 -4.17 15.04
C PRO A 27 -1.48 -3.73 16.09
N LYS A 28 -1.88 -3.77 17.37
CA LYS A 28 -1.04 -3.32 18.49
C LYS A 28 0.05 -4.31 18.90
N ASN A 29 -0.14 -5.59 18.57
CA ASN A 29 0.71 -6.70 19.04
C ASN A 29 1.66 -7.22 17.95
N VAL A 30 2.16 -6.34 17.09
CA VAL A 30 3.18 -6.68 16.08
C VAL A 30 4.37 -5.75 16.18
N ARG A 31 5.56 -6.30 15.92
CA ARG A 31 6.79 -5.52 15.83
C ARG A 31 7.14 -5.30 14.36
N TYR A 32 7.10 -4.05 13.92
CA TYR A 32 7.52 -3.68 12.58
C TYR A 32 9.04 -3.67 12.45
N ASN A 33 9.54 -3.97 11.25
CA ASN A 33 10.96 -3.87 10.94
C ASN A 33 11.34 -2.40 10.74
N PRO A 34 12.19 -1.80 11.60
CA PRO A 34 12.54 -0.38 11.50
C PRO A 34 13.40 -0.05 10.27
N ALA A 35 13.97 -1.05 9.60
CA ALA A 35 14.71 -0.86 8.36
C ALA A 35 13.80 -0.54 7.17
N ILE A 36 12.50 -0.85 7.28
CA ILE A 36 11.53 -0.57 6.22
C ILE A 36 11.05 0.87 6.38
N PRO A 37 11.19 1.73 5.34
CA PRO A 37 10.79 3.12 5.43
C PRO A 37 9.27 3.22 5.64
N THR A 38 8.86 4.16 6.48
CA THR A 38 7.44 4.46 6.67
C THR A 38 6.90 5.31 5.52
N PRO A 39 5.58 5.25 5.24
CA PRO A 39 4.96 6.16 4.28
C PRO A 39 5.28 7.62 4.60
N LYS A 40 5.15 8.04 5.86
CA LYS A 40 5.45 9.42 6.29
C LYS A 40 6.89 9.85 6.01
N SER A 41 7.88 8.99 6.24
CA SER A 41 9.29 9.33 5.99
C SER A 41 9.62 9.58 4.51
N VAL A 42 8.82 9.05 3.58
CA VAL A 42 9.06 9.21 2.12
C VAL A 42 8.06 10.18 1.48
N ILE A 43 6.78 10.07 1.85
CA ILE A 43 5.66 10.85 1.30
C ILE A 43 5.55 12.22 1.99
N GLY A 44 5.95 12.33 3.26
CA GLY A 44 5.99 13.58 4.03
C GLY A 44 4.75 13.88 4.88
N HIS A 45 3.74 13.03 4.88
CA HIS A 45 2.53 13.17 5.71
C HIS A 45 2.00 11.79 6.15
N GLU A 46 1.11 11.77 7.15
CA GLU A 46 0.51 10.54 7.65
C GLU A 46 -0.52 9.94 6.68
N VAL A 47 -0.81 8.64 6.85
CA VAL A 47 -1.90 7.97 6.15
C VAL A 47 -3.24 8.57 6.59
N GLY A 48 -4.07 8.96 5.65
CA GLY A 48 -5.37 9.59 5.91
C GLY A 48 -5.33 11.11 6.12
N GLU A 49 -4.14 11.71 6.16
CA GLU A 49 -3.99 13.17 6.26
C GLU A 49 -4.31 13.86 4.92
N TRP A 50 -3.74 13.35 3.82
CA TRP A 50 -3.93 13.86 2.45
C TRP A 50 -3.88 12.74 1.42
N HIS A 51 -4.42 13.00 0.23
CA HIS A 51 -4.31 12.09 -0.92
C HIS A 51 -2.88 12.07 -1.47
N VAL A 52 -2.34 10.87 -1.70
CA VAL A 52 -0.99 10.68 -2.23
C VAL A 52 -1.00 10.88 -3.76
N THR A 53 -0.11 11.73 -4.26
CA THR A 53 0.09 11.90 -5.71
C THR A 53 0.84 10.70 -6.30
N HIS A 54 0.64 10.46 -7.60
CA HIS A 54 1.23 9.29 -8.27
C HIS A 54 2.76 9.24 -8.14
N ASP A 55 3.45 10.36 -8.31
CA ASP A 55 4.91 10.46 -8.20
C ASP A 55 5.41 10.09 -6.79
N ARG A 56 4.73 10.56 -5.73
CA ARG A 56 5.07 10.22 -4.35
C ARG A 56 4.83 8.75 -4.04
N LEU A 57 3.74 8.19 -4.56
CA LEU A 57 3.44 6.77 -4.42
C LEU A 57 4.53 5.91 -5.10
N VAL A 58 4.91 6.25 -6.33
CA VAL A 58 5.97 5.56 -7.07
C VAL A 58 7.31 5.68 -6.35
N ASN A 59 7.65 6.85 -5.80
CA ASN A 59 8.87 7.04 -5.02
C ASN A 59 8.87 6.17 -3.75
N TYR A 60 7.73 6.05 -3.07
CA TYR A 60 7.61 5.17 -1.91
C TYR A 60 7.75 3.68 -2.31
N MET A 61 7.14 3.26 -3.42
CA MET A 61 7.30 1.90 -3.94
C MET A 61 8.78 1.56 -4.26
N LYS A 62 9.51 2.50 -4.86
CA LYS A 62 10.96 2.34 -5.10
C LYS A 62 11.76 2.25 -3.80
N ALA A 63 11.42 3.03 -2.80
CA ALA A 63 12.07 2.96 -1.49
C ALA A 63 11.82 1.62 -0.79
N LEU A 64 10.62 1.04 -0.96
CA LEU A 64 10.27 -0.28 -0.42
C LEU A 64 11.02 -1.41 -1.12
N ASP A 65 11.07 -1.38 -2.45
CA ASP A 65 11.84 -2.32 -3.28
C ASP A 65 13.32 -2.34 -2.89
N ALA A 66 13.93 -1.17 -2.70
CA ALA A 66 15.32 -1.06 -2.27
C ALA A 66 15.59 -1.56 -0.83
N ALA A 67 14.58 -1.55 0.04
CA ALA A 67 14.73 -1.84 1.47
C ALA A 67 14.35 -3.27 1.87
N SER A 68 13.71 -4.06 0.99
CA SER A 68 13.07 -5.32 1.36
C SER A 68 13.31 -6.43 0.33
N ASP A 69 13.81 -7.57 0.77
CA ASP A 69 13.91 -8.80 -0.05
C ASP A 69 12.56 -9.46 -0.37
N ARG A 70 11.47 -8.91 0.18
CA ARG A 70 10.09 -9.37 0.00
C ARG A 70 9.35 -8.59 -1.07
N ILE A 71 9.91 -7.49 -1.56
CA ILE A 71 9.24 -6.55 -2.44
C ILE A 71 10.08 -6.41 -3.71
N THR A 72 9.44 -6.57 -4.86
CA THR A 72 10.06 -6.34 -6.17
C THR A 72 9.19 -5.38 -6.98
N LEU A 73 9.78 -4.30 -7.51
CA LEU A 73 9.12 -3.37 -8.41
C LEU A 73 9.43 -3.74 -9.87
N GLN A 74 8.40 -4.11 -10.64
CA GLN A 74 8.51 -4.50 -12.04
C GLN A 74 7.84 -3.48 -12.97
N THR A 75 8.50 -3.15 -14.07
CA THR A 75 7.88 -2.36 -15.16
C THR A 75 7.03 -3.26 -16.05
N LEU A 76 5.73 -2.96 -16.14
CA LEU A 76 4.80 -3.65 -17.02
C LEU A 76 4.81 -3.10 -18.45
N GLY A 77 5.11 -1.81 -18.60
CA GLY A 77 5.12 -1.13 -19.88
C GLY A 77 4.94 0.37 -19.73
N VAL A 78 4.50 1.00 -20.80
CA VAL A 78 4.29 2.45 -20.87
C VAL A 78 2.90 2.71 -21.45
N THR A 79 2.16 3.66 -20.89
CA THR A 79 0.87 4.09 -21.43
C THR A 79 1.05 4.85 -22.74
N TYR A 80 -0.05 5.11 -23.45
CA TYR A 80 -0.05 5.93 -24.67
C TYR A 80 0.56 7.34 -24.45
N GLU A 81 0.36 7.91 -23.26
CA GLU A 81 0.92 9.22 -22.88
C GLU A 81 2.37 9.15 -22.36
N GLY A 82 3.05 8.01 -22.48
CA GLY A 82 4.44 7.89 -22.02
C GLY A 82 4.61 7.63 -20.52
N ARG A 83 3.56 7.27 -19.77
CA ARG A 83 3.65 7.01 -18.32
C ARG A 83 4.03 5.57 -18.05
N THR A 84 5.06 5.32 -17.24
CA THR A 84 5.45 3.96 -16.85
C THR A 84 4.38 3.30 -15.99
N GLN A 85 3.99 2.08 -16.36
CA GLN A 85 3.10 1.22 -15.57
C GLN A 85 3.95 0.25 -14.75
N LEU A 86 3.68 0.17 -13.46
CA LEU A 86 4.48 -0.57 -12.49
C LEU A 86 3.61 -1.62 -11.78
N ALA A 87 4.20 -2.79 -11.50
CA ALA A 87 3.67 -3.79 -10.60
C ALA A 87 4.57 -3.90 -9.38
N LEU A 88 3.99 -3.83 -8.18
CA LEU A 88 4.68 -4.09 -6.92
C LEU A 88 4.35 -5.51 -6.47
N ILE A 89 5.33 -6.40 -6.52
CA ILE A 89 5.17 -7.81 -6.14
C ILE A 89 5.61 -7.97 -4.69
N VAL A 90 4.69 -8.33 -3.80
CA VAL A 90 4.95 -8.52 -2.36
C VAL A 90 4.74 -9.98 -2.00
N THR A 91 5.82 -10.69 -1.68
CA THR A 91 5.74 -12.13 -1.35
C THR A 91 6.89 -12.58 -0.46
N ALA A 92 6.94 -13.87 -0.09
CA ALA A 92 8.08 -14.41 0.63
C ALA A 92 9.33 -14.46 -0.29
N PRO A 93 10.57 -14.30 0.22
CA PRO A 93 11.77 -14.27 -0.62
C PRO A 93 11.93 -15.52 -1.52
N LYS A 94 11.55 -16.69 -1.00
CA LYS A 94 11.55 -17.95 -1.77
C LYS A 94 10.59 -17.96 -2.97
N ASN A 95 9.52 -17.17 -2.94
CA ASN A 95 8.54 -17.12 -4.02
C ASN A 95 9.02 -16.23 -5.17
N HIS A 96 9.87 -15.22 -4.90
CA HIS A 96 10.47 -14.39 -5.94
C HIS A 96 11.28 -15.21 -6.95
N GLN A 97 11.89 -16.31 -6.51
CA GLN A 97 12.61 -17.25 -7.38
C GLN A 97 11.67 -18.09 -8.27
N ASN A 98 10.38 -18.13 -7.97
CA ASN A 98 9.39 -19.02 -8.56
C ASN A 98 8.18 -18.29 -9.19
N LEU A 99 8.28 -16.97 -9.41
CA LEU A 99 7.13 -16.15 -9.85
C LEU A 99 6.50 -16.64 -11.14
N GLU A 100 7.29 -17.04 -12.14
CA GLU A 100 6.75 -17.56 -13.40
C GLU A 100 6.02 -18.88 -13.22
N ALA A 101 6.50 -19.78 -12.36
CA ALA A 101 5.81 -21.03 -12.07
C ALA A 101 4.48 -20.76 -11.36
N ILE A 102 4.46 -19.86 -10.38
CA ILE A 102 3.23 -19.42 -9.68
C ILE A 102 2.24 -18.80 -10.68
N ARG A 103 2.71 -17.92 -11.58
CA ARG A 103 1.90 -17.29 -12.63
C ARG A 103 1.29 -18.32 -13.57
N LEU A 104 2.08 -19.28 -14.05
CA LEU A 104 1.60 -20.34 -14.93
C LEU A 104 0.60 -21.26 -14.24
N GLN A 105 0.80 -21.58 -12.96
CA GLN A 105 -0.16 -22.34 -12.16
C GLN A 105 -1.48 -21.57 -12.01
N HIS A 106 -1.41 -20.27 -11.73
CA HIS A 106 -2.59 -19.40 -11.63
C HIS A 106 -3.36 -19.33 -12.96
N LEU A 107 -2.68 -19.26 -14.10
CA LEU A 107 -3.32 -19.28 -15.42
C LEU A 107 -4.10 -20.57 -15.71
N GLN A 108 -3.76 -21.70 -15.07
CA GLN A 108 -4.53 -22.93 -15.26
C GLN A 108 -5.95 -22.83 -14.68
N LEU A 109 -6.20 -21.90 -13.76
CA LEU A 109 -7.54 -21.65 -13.22
C LEU A 109 -8.48 -21.03 -14.26
N THR A 110 -7.96 -20.43 -15.33
CA THR A 110 -8.79 -19.90 -16.43
C THR A 110 -9.17 -20.97 -17.45
N ASP A 111 -8.57 -22.17 -17.39
CA ASP A 111 -8.88 -23.30 -18.26
C ASP A 111 -9.95 -24.19 -17.61
N ALA A 112 -11.16 -24.20 -18.17
CA ALA A 112 -12.30 -24.96 -17.65
C ALA A 112 -12.05 -26.48 -17.57
N ASN A 113 -11.14 -27.02 -18.39
CA ASN A 113 -10.83 -28.44 -18.38
C ASN A 113 -9.85 -28.84 -17.27
N LYS A 114 -9.15 -27.87 -16.66
CA LYS A 114 -8.11 -28.10 -15.65
C LYS A 114 -8.49 -27.57 -14.27
N SER A 115 -9.19 -26.43 -14.24
CA SER A 115 -9.44 -25.65 -13.01
C SER A 115 -10.09 -26.45 -11.88
N ALA A 116 -11.03 -27.35 -12.19
CA ALA A 116 -11.73 -28.17 -11.19
C ALA A 116 -10.83 -29.16 -10.43
N SER A 117 -9.67 -29.52 -10.99
CA SER A 117 -8.74 -30.50 -10.40
C SER A 117 -7.63 -29.87 -9.55
N LEU A 118 -7.53 -28.53 -9.55
CA LEU A 118 -6.44 -27.81 -8.92
C LEU A 118 -6.70 -27.60 -7.42
N ASN A 119 -5.67 -27.82 -6.58
CA ASN A 119 -5.76 -27.47 -5.17
C ASN A 119 -5.50 -25.97 -4.98
N ILE A 120 -6.57 -25.19 -4.86
CA ILE A 120 -6.50 -23.73 -4.70
C ILE A 120 -5.98 -23.34 -3.31
N ALA A 121 -6.13 -24.19 -2.28
CA ALA A 121 -5.73 -23.87 -0.92
C ALA A 121 -4.21 -23.66 -0.75
N ASP A 122 -3.41 -24.30 -1.60
CA ASP A 122 -1.93 -24.20 -1.58
C ASP A 122 -1.40 -23.09 -2.50
N MET A 123 -2.26 -22.48 -3.32
CA MET A 123 -1.85 -21.45 -4.27
C MET A 123 -1.71 -20.08 -3.59
N PRO A 124 -0.64 -19.31 -3.89
CA PRO A 124 -0.57 -17.92 -3.49
C PRO A 124 -1.72 -17.11 -4.09
N VAL A 125 -2.29 -16.19 -3.31
CA VAL A 125 -3.24 -15.20 -3.81
C VAL A 125 -2.48 -14.19 -4.67
N VAL A 126 -2.96 -13.94 -5.89
CA VAL A 126 -2.38 -13.02 -6.89
C VAL A 126 -3.32 -11.84 -7.11
#